data_AF-A0A1R0GVR8-F1
#
_entry.id   AF-A0A1R0GVR8-F1
#
_cell.length_a   1.000
_cell.length_b   1.000
_cell.length_c   1.000
_cell.angle_alpha   90.00
_cell.angle_beta   90.00
_cell.angle_gamma   90.00
#
_symmetry.space_group_name_H-M   'P 1'
#
loop_
_entity.id
_entity.type
_entity.pdbx_description
1 polymer ?
#
loop_
_entity_poly.entity_id
_entity_poly.type
_entity_poly.pdbx_seq_one_letter_code
_entity_poly.pdbx_strand_id
1 'polypeptide(L)'
;MDLDTYIDKKYVDSVIKFIIENNDKRIYFGFPRMAGKYLYNDGYFYGISGLLLQDYCSCKINPPTFSAEDVWFANTLHSCIKEKNKKVPGSVNLNYMRLDSTKIHHKNYDDKGIRLRLGRNAHEN
;
A
#
# COMPACT_ATOMS: atom_id res chain seq x y z
N MET A 1 -0.81 5.00 5.92
CA MET A 1 -2.01 4.73 6.73
C MET A 1 -2.62 6.07 7.05
N ASP A 2 -3.89 6.23 6.71
CA ASP A 2 -4.60 7.48 6.94
C ASP A 2 -5.21 7.51 8.34
N LEU A 3 -5.41 8.70 8.89
CA LEU A 3 -5.95 8.91 10.24
C LEU A 3 -7.45 8.52 10.35
N ASP A 4 -8.13 8.32 9.23
CA ASP A 4 -9.53 7.89 9.13
C ASP A 4 -9.66 6.40 8.72
N THR A 5 -8.66 5.59 9.08
CA THR A 5 -8.62 4.14 8.83
C THR A 5 -8.85 3.34 10.10
N TYR A 6 -9.77 2.37 10.04
CA TYR A 6 -10.04 1.40 11.08
C TYR A 6 -9.46 0.04 10.71
N ILE A 7 -8.84 -0.62 11.66
CA ILE A 7 -8.14 -1.89 11.45
C ILE A 7 -8.57 -2.97 12.43
N ASP A 8 -8.78 -4.18 11.94
CA ASP A 8 -8.72 -5.40 12.75
C ASP A 8 -7.26 -5.66 13.13
N LYS A 9 -6.93 -5.45 14.41
CA LYS A 9 -5.56 -5.56 14.91
C LYS A 9 -4.98 -6.96 14.74
N LYS A 10 -5.79 -8.02 14.89
CA LYS A 10 -5.30 -9.41 14.74
C LYS A 10 -4.96 -9.71 13.29
N TYR A 11 -5.78 -9.22 12.38
CA TYR A 11 -5.51 -9.30 10.95
C TYR A 11 -4.23 -8.53 10.59
N VAL A 12 -4.09 -7.27 11.00
CA VAL A 12 -2.90 -6.46 10.71
C VAL A 12 -1.63 -7.07 11.32
N ASP A 13 -1.69 -7.57 12.55
CA ASP A 13 -0.57 -8.27 13.18
C ASP A 13 -0.13 -9.50 12.36
N SER A 14 -1.10 -10.31 11.91
CA SER A 14 -0.82 -11.48 11.06
C SER A 14 -0.20 -11.09 9.71
N VAL A 15 -0.67 -10.00 9.10
CA VAL A 15 -0.10 -9.46 7.84
C VAL A 15 1.33 -8.98 8.06
N ILE A 16 1.58 -8.18 9.10
CA ILE A 16 2.92 -7.66 9.42
C ILE A 16 3.88 -8.83 9.68
N LYS A 17 3.46 -9.80 10.50
CA LYS A 17 4.22 -11.02 10.77
C LYS A 17 4.58 -11.75 9.48
N PHE A 18 3.61 -11.98 8.60
CA PHE A 18 3.84 -12.62 7.30
C PHE A 18 4.87 -11.86 6.45
N ILE A 19 4.77 -10.53 6.37
CA ILE A 19 5.72 -9.70 5.61
C ILE A 19 7.14 -9.77 6.20
N ILE A 20 7.26 -9.79 7.54
CA ILE A 20 8.55 -9.93 8.24
C ILE A 20 9.17 -11.30 7.99
N GLU A 21 8.38 -12.37 8.11
CA GLU A 21 8.82 -13.76 7.89
C GLU A 21 9.22 -14.03 6.43
N ASN A 22 8.73 -13.21 5.49
CA ASN A 22 9.03 -13.29 4.06
C ASN A 22 9.79 -12.04 3.57
N ASN A 23 10.69 -11.48 4.40
CA ASN A 23 11.38 -10.23 4.05
C ASN A 23 12.31 -10.37 2.83
N ASP A 24 12.69 -11.59 2.45
CA ASP A 24 13.46 -11.93 1.26
C ASP A 24 12.64 -11.77 -0.03
N LYS A 25 11.33 -11.62 0.09
CA LYS A 25 10.41 -11.33 -1.01
C LYS A 25 10.11 -9.84 -1.04
N ARG A 26 9.96 -9.31 -2.26
CA ARG A 26 9.48 -7.95 -2.50
C ARG A 26 7.96 -7.96 -2.50
N ILE A 27 7.37 -7.70 -1.35
CA ILE A 27 5.93 -7.70 -1.15
C ILE A 27 5.43 -6.26 -1.16
N TYR A 28 4.40 -5.99 -1.96
CA TYR A 28 3.63 -4.75 -1.92
C TYR A 28 2.19 -5.07 -1.52
N PHE A 29 1.89 -4.82 -0.25
CA PHE A 29 0.62 -5.11 0.39
C PHE A 29 -0.33 -3.91 0.34
N GLY A 30 -1.62 -4.13 0.03
CA GLY A 30 -2.64 -3.09 0.12
C GLY A 30 -3.89 -3.40 -0.70
N PHE A 31 -4.69 -2.38 -1.00
CA PHE A 31 -5.88 -2.52 -1.86
C PHE A 31 -5.55 -2.10 -3.29
N PRO A 32 -5.27 -3.05 -4.19
CA PRO A 32 -4.79 -2.72 -5.53
C PRO A 32 -5.89 -2.04 -6.36
N ARG A 33 -5.55 -0.92 -6.97
CA ARG A 33 -6.32 -0.21 -7.98
C ARG A 33 -5.46 0.07 -9.21
N MET A 34 -6.12 0.24 -10.34
CA MET A 34 -5.47 0.60 -11.60
C MET A 34 -5.44 2.12 -11.77
N ALA A 35 -4.25 2.68 -12.05
CA ALA A 35 -4.08 4.04 -12.55
C ALA A 35 -3.31 3.98 -13.88
N GLY A 36 -4.05 4.01 -14.99
CA GLY A 36 -3.48 3.79 -16.32
C GLY A 36 -2.91 2.37 -16.43
N LYS A 37 -1.58 2.24 -16.53
CA LYS A 37 -0.88 0.95 -16.70
C LYS A 37 -0.25 0.39 -15.42
N TYR A 38 -0.31 1.14 -14.31
CA TYR A 38 0.33 0.73 -13.07
C TYR A 38 -0.71 0.43 -12.00
N LEU A 39 -0.41 -0.62 -11.22
CA LEU A 39 -1.11 -0.92 -9.98
C LEU A 39 -0.57 -0.01 -8.88
N TYR A 40 -1.48 0.68 -8.20
CA TYR A 40 -1.22 1.38 -6.94
C TYR A 40 -2.08 0.77 -5.84
N ASN A 41 -1.66 0.90 -4.59
CA ASN A 41 -2.49 0.54 -3.45
C ASN A 41 -3.18 1.79 -2.91
N ASP A 42 -4.48 1.71 -2.67
CA ASP A 42 -5.29 2.79 -2.11
C ASP A 42 -4.68 3.29 -0.77
N GLY A 43 -4.56 4.61 -0.61
CA GLY A 43 -3.70 5.25 0.39
C GLY A 43 -4.02 4.97 1.86
N TYR A 44 -5.27 4.57 2.15
CA TYR A 44 -5.75 4.39 3.52
C TYR A 44 -4.94 3.34 4.30
N PHE A 45 -4.53 2.25 3.65
CA PHE A 45 -3.67 1.25 4.28
C PHE A 45 -2.91 0.41 3.23
N TYR A 46 -1.59 0.55 3.23
CA TYR A 46 -0.69 -0.27 2.43
C TYR A 46 0.67 -0.39 3.12
N GLY A 47 1.49 -1.34 2.66
CA GLY A 47 2.82 -1.58 3.19
C GLY A 47 3.73 -2.28 2.19
N ILE A 48 5.03 -2.22 2.43
CA ILE A 48 6.04 -2.90 1.62
C ILE A 48 6.99 -3.70 2.52
N SER A 49 7.48 -4.83 2.00
CA SER A 49 8.54 -5.63 2.65
C SER A 49 9.86 -4.86 2.79
N GLY A 50 10.69 -5.26 3.75
CA GLY A 50 12.01 -4.67 3.98
C GLY A 50 12.92 -4.67 2.74
N LEU A 51 13.01 -5.78 1.99
CA LEU A 51 13.82 -5.83 0.76
C LEU A 51 13.31 -4.85 -0.31
N LEU A 52 11.99 -4.72 -0.47
CA LEU A 52 11.40 -3.76 -1.40
C LEU A 52 11.67 -2.31 -0.98
N LEU A 53 11.68 -2.03 0.33
CA LEU A 53 12.06 -0.73 0.86
C LEU A 53 13.53 -0.41 0.57
N GLN A 54 14.44 -1.37 0.74
CA GLN A 54 15.86 -1.21 0.40
C GLN A 54 16.05 -0.91 -1.09
N ASP A 55 15.33 -1.65 -1.95
CA ASP A 55 15.35 -1.39 -3.39
C ASP A 55 14.87 0.03 -3.71
N TYR A 56 13.76 0.45 -3.12
CA TYR A 56 13.23 1.81 -3.26
C TYR A 56 14.24 2.87 -2.80
N CYS A 57 14.84 2.73 -1.61
CA CYS A 57 15.83 3.66 -1.08
C CYS A 57 17.12 3.73 -1.92
N SER A 58 17.46 2.68 -2.67
CA SER A 58 18.62 2.68 -3.57
C SER A 58 18.38 3.41 -4.90
N CYS A 59 17.12 3.79 -5.19
CA CYS A 59 16.74 4.48 -6.42
C CYS A 59 16.80 6.00 -6.25
N LYS A 60 17.03 6.71 -7.36
CA LYS A 60 16.94 8.17 -7.40
C LYS A 60 15.46 8.57 -7.51
N ILE A 61 14.90 9.03 -6.40
CA ILE A 61 13.49 9.43 -6.30
C ILE A 61 13.37 10.95 -6.48
N ASN A 62 12.51 11.37 -7.39
CA ASN A 62 12.18 12.79 -7.56
C ASN A 62 10.98 13.15 -6.68
N PRO A 63 10.91 14.38 -6.15
CA PRO A 63 9.75 14.84 -5.40
C PRO A 63 8.43 14.68 -6.17
N PRO A 64 7.29 14.47 -5.48
CA PRO A 64 5.98 14.42 -6.12
C PRO A 64 5.64 15.73 -6.82
N THR A 65 5.04 15.62 -7.99
CA THR A 65 4.57 16.77 -8.80
C THR A 65 3.05 16.97 -8.71
N PHE A 66 2.33 16.09 -8.00
CA PHE A 66 0.88 16.13 -7.81
C PHE A 66 0.48 15.52 -6.46
N SER A 67 -0.76 15.74 -6.04
CA SER A 67 -1.26 15.44 -4.69
C SER A 67 -1.72 14.00 -4.43
N ALA A 68 -1.87 13.17 -5.47
CA ALA A 68 -2.21 11.76 -5.31
C ALA A 68 -0.96 10.95 -4.93
N GLU A 69 -0.63 10.99 -3.64
CA GLU A 69 0.56 10.40 -3.02
C GLU A 69 0.68 8.91 -3.33
N ASP A 70 -0.40 8.15 -3.20
CA ASP A 70 -0.47 6.71 -3.44
C ASP A 70 -0.13 6.33 -4.89
N VAL A 71 -0.68 7.07 -5.85
CA VAL A 71 -0.39 6.93 -7.28
C VAL A 71 1.05 7.33 -7.58
N TRP A 72 1.53 8.44 -7.01
CA TRP A 72 2.92 8.87 -7.17
C TRP A 72 3.91 7.84 -6.61
N PHE A 73 3.65 7.32 -5.41
CA PHE A 73 4.49 6.33 -4.76
C PHE A 73 4.57 5.06 -5.60
N ALA A 74 3.42 4.55 -6.06
CA ALA A 74 3.37 3.38 -6.93
C ALA A 74 4.16 3.61 -8.23
N ASN A 75 3.95 4.73 -8.93
CA ASN A 75 4.67 5.04 -10.17
C ASN A 75 6.19 5.11 -9.96
N THR A 76 6.61 5.72 -8.85
CA THR A 76 8.02 5.79 -8.45
C THR A 76 8.60 4.41 -8.21
N LEU A 77 7.89 3.58 -7.45
CA LEU A 77 8.29 2.21 -7.14
C LEU A 77 8.40 1.34 -8.40
N HIS A 78 7.39 1.37 -9.27
CA HIS A 78 7.39 0.66 -10.56
C HIS A 78 8.55 1.10 -11.45
N SER A 79 8.84 2.40 -11.51
CA SER A 79 9.95 2.94 -12.28
C SER A 79 11.30 2.46 -11.72
N CYS A 80 11.47 2.48 -10.40
CA CYS A 80 12.66 1.96 -9.73
C CYS A 80 12.92 0.48 -10.07
N ILE A 81 11.88 -0.35 -9.98
CA ILE A 81 11.95 -1.78 -10.33
C ILE A 81 12.28 -1.99 -11.81
N LYS A 82 11.64 -1.20 -12.70
CA LYS A 82 11.91 -1.26 -14.13
C LYS A 82 13.36 -0.91 -14.45
N GLU A 83 13.92 0.14 -13.83
CA GLU A 83 15.32 0.51 -14.04
C GLU A 83 16.30 -0.56 -13.54
N LYS A 84 16.01 -1.20 -12.40
CA LYS A 84 16.80 -2.36 -11.93
C LYS A 84 16.74 -3.53 -12.92
N ASN A 85 15.56 -3.85 -13.43
CA ASN A 85 15.37 -4.91 -14.41
C ASN A 85 15.98 -4.60 -15.79
N LYS A 86 16.18 -3.33 -16.15
CA LYS A 86 16.96 -2.97 -17.35
C LYS A 86 18.45 -3.29 -17.21
N LYS A 87 19.00 -3.15 -16.00
CA LYS A 87 20.42 -3.45 -15.71
C LYS A 87 20.66 -4.95 -15.65
N VAL A 88 19.74 -5.68 -15.00
CA VAL A 88 19.78 -7.14 -14.90
C VAL A 88 18.35 -7.68 -15.09
N PRO A 89 18.02 -8.19 -16.29
CA PRO A 89 16.68 -8.71 -16.58
C PRO A 89 16.23 -9.78 -15.58
N GLY A 90 15.02 -9.62 -15.04
CA GLY A 90 14.43 -10.57 -14.08
C GLY A 90 15.00 -10.51 -12.66
N SER A 91 15.90 -9.57 -12.36
CA SER A 91 16.50 -9.44 -11.02
C SER A 91 15.51 -9.04 -9.92
N VAL A 92 14.41 -8.39 -10.30
CA VAL A 92 13.42 -7.85 -9.36
C VAL A 92 12.02 -8.32 -9.77
N ASN A 93 11.43 -9.19 -8.95
CA ASN A 93 10.04 -9.60 -9.08
C ASN A 93 9.20 -8.97 -7.95
N LEU A 94 8.13 -8.25 -8.30
CA LEU A 94 7.24 -7.57 -7.36
C LEU A 94 6.01 -8.44 -7.09
N ASN A 95 5.79 -8.80 -5.82
CA ASN A 95 4.66 -9.64 -5.40
C ASN A 95 3.58 -8.74 -4.78
N TYR A 96 2.38 -8.78 -5.32
CA TYR A 96 1.23 -8.07 -4.76
C TYR A 96 0.52 -8.93 -3.74
N MET A 97 0.28 -8.36 -2.56
CA MET A 97 -0.51 -9.00 -1.52
C MET A 97 -1.76 -8.15 -1.28
N ARG A 98 -2.92 -8.71 -1.59
CA ARG A 98 -4.19 -7.98 -1.49
C ARG A 98 -4.68 -7.93 -0.05
N LEU A 99 -5.15 -6.77 0.39
CA LEU A 99 -5.80 -6.62 1.69
C LEU A 99 -7.22 -7.20 1.69
N ASP A 100 -7.64 -7.72 2.83
CA ASP A 100 -9.03 -8.06 3.13
C ASP A 100 -9.81 -6.80 3.53
N SER A 101 -10.72 -6.37 2.63
CA SER A 101 -11.53 -5.16 2.82
C SER A 101 -12.61 -5.32 3.90
N THR A 102 -12.80 -6.52 4.45
CA THR A 102 -13.67 -6.74 5.62
C THR A 102 -12.92 -6.49 6.94
N LYS A 103 -11.60 -6.31 6.88
CA LYS A 103 -10.71 -6.16 8.05
C LYS A 103 -10.11 -4.78 8.18
N ILE A 104 -10.15 -3.99 7.10
CA ILE A 104 -9.66 -2.62 7.07
C ILE A 104 -10.74 -1.76 6.43
N HIS A 105 -11.23 -0.78 7.18
CA HIS A 105 -12.29 0.12 6.76
C HIS A 105 -11.78 1.56 6.67
N HIS A 106 -12.15 2.25 5.60
CA HIS A 106 -11.75 3.62 5.34
C HIS A 106 -12.98 4.54 5.45
N LYS A 107 -12.89 5.60 6.26
CA LYS A 107 -13.91 6.62 6.54
C LYS A 107 -15.18 6.15 7.23
N ASN A 108 -15.68 4.95 6.93
CA ASN A 108 -16.95 4.45 7.44
C ASN A 108 -16.74 3.11 8.14
N TYR A 109 -17.37 2.96 9.31
CA TYR A 109 -17.45 1.70 10.04
C TYR A 109 -18.89 1.50 10.54
N ASP A 110 -19.47 0.34 10.26
CA ASP A 110 -20.79 -0.09 10.74
C ASP A 110 -20.67 -1.49 11.33
N ASP A 111 -20.84 -1.63 12.64
CA ASP A 111 -20.90 -2.92 13.32
C ASP A 111 -21.79 -2.85 14.56
N LYS A 112 -22.63 -3.88 14.76
CA LYS A 112 -23.49 -4.05 15.96
C LYS A 112 -24.26 -2.79 16.39
N GLY A 113 -24.76 -2.02 15.42
CA GLY A 113 -25.53 -0.80 15.68
C GLY A 113 -24.69 0.45 15.93
N ILE A 114 -23.35 0.35 15.87
CA ILE A 114 -22.44 1.50 15.88
C ILE A 114 -22.19 1.91 14.44
N ARG A 115 -22.55 3.15 14.10
CA ARG A 115 -22.14 3.81 12.85
C ARG A 115 -21.16 4.92 13.14
N LEU A 116 -20.01 4.88 12.48
CA LEU A 116 -18.95 5.87 12.64
C LEU A 116 -18.49 6.35 11.27
N ARG A 117 -18.46 7.67 11.10
CA ARG A 117 -18.01 8.37 9.88
C ARG A 117 -16.89 9.34 10.24
N LEU A 118 -15.79 9.32 9.50
CA LEU A 118 -14.63 10.20 9.67
C LEU A 118 -14.29 10.96 8.39
N GLY A 119 -13.41 11.95 8.53
CA GLY A 119 -12.96 12.79 7.43
C GLY A 119 -14.03 13.79 7.01
N ARG A 120 -14.09 14.11 5.71
CA ARG A 120 -15.02 15.11 5.18
C ARG A 120 -16.51 14.76 5.39
N ASN A 121 -16.81 13.49 5.67
CA ASN A 121 -18.16 12.99 5.81
C ASN A 121 -18.62 12.88 7.27
N ALA A 122 -17.82 13.37 8.24
CA ALA A 122 -18.16 13.33 9.66
C ALA A 122 -19.44 14.13 10.02
N HIS A 123 -19.89 15.01 9.13
CA HIS A 123 -21.07 15.86 9.32
C HIS A 123 -22.29 15.47 8.46
N GLU A 124 -22.15 14.45 7.61
CA GLU A 124 -23.27 13.99 6.77
C GLU A 124 -24.07 12.98 7.59
N ASN A 125 -25.33 13.32 7.91
CA ASN A 125 -26.31 12.45 8.57
C ASN A 125 -26.89 11.45 7.56
#